data_AF-A0A2A5YLV2-F1
#
_entry.id   AF-A0A2A5YLV2-F1
#
_cell.length_a   1.000
_cell.length_b   1.000
_cell.length_c   1.000
_cell.angle_alpha   90.00
_cell.angle_beta   90.00
_cell.angle_gamma   90.00
#
_symmetry.space_group_name_H-M   'P 1'
#
loop_
_entity.id
_entity.type
_entity.pdbx_description
1 polymer ?
#
loop_
_entity_poly.entity_id
_entity_poly.type
_entity_poly.pdbx_seq_one_letter_code
_entity_poly.pdbx_strand_id
1 'polypeptide(L)'
;DLFAYEDKATDALVLGAGMTADWLAGQGVTVQGLRTPYGALDLTMRGTADRLSVHVGGAARPPGGFVLRWPFAGLPPATTINGRPARWQEGVLHLPATGKPLRVEVGG
;
A
#
# COMPACT_ATOMS: atom_id res chain seq x y z
N ASP A 1 7.70 -11.07 -9.29
CA ASP A 1 7.65 -10.03 -8.24
C ASP A 1 7.04 -8.76 -8.80
N LEU A 2 6.07 -8.19 -8.10
CA LEU A 2 5.21 -7.14 -8.64
C LEU A 2 4.91 -6.12 -7.53
N PHE A 3 5.43 -4.90 -7.67
CA PHE A 3 5.27 -3.85 -6.66
C PHE A 3 3.81 -3.36 -6.56
N ALA A 4 3.13 -3.35 -7.70
CA ALA A 4 1.71 -3.05 -7.81
C ALA A 4 1.12 -3.72 -9.05
N TYR A 5 -0.16 -4.08 -9.01
CA TYR A 5 -0.89 -4.59 -10.16
C TYR A 5 -2.34 -4.14 -10.19
N GLU A 6 -2.91 -4.16 -11.39
CA GLU A 6 -4.32 -3.85 -11.62
C GLU A 6 -5.19 -5.07 -11.33
N ASP A 7 -6.12 -4.92 -10.39
CA ASP A 7 -7.27 -5.82 -10.28
C ASP A 7 -8.40 -5.29 -11.16
N LYS A 8 -8.50 -5.88 -12.35
CA LYS A 8 -9.49 -5.49 -13.38
C LYS A 8 -10.93 -5.78 -12.97
N ALA A 9 -11.16 -6.70 -12.03
CA ALA A 9 -12.52 -7.03 -11.61
C ALA A 9 -13.11 -5.93 -10.72
N THR A 10 -12.25 -5.23 -9.97
CA THR A 10 -12.65 -4.19 -9.03
C THR A 10 -12.17 -2.79 -9.41
N ASP A 11 -11.52 -2.63 -10.56
CA ASP A 11 -10.85 -1.40 -11.01
C ASP A 11 -9.90 -0.80 -9.96
N ALA A 12 -9.18 -1.66 -9.24
CA ALA A 12 -8.32 -1.27 -8.14
C ALA A 12 -6.83 -1.45 -8.48
N LEU A 13 -5.97 -0.68 -7.83
CA LEU A 13 -4.53 -0.96 -7.80
C LEU A 13 -4.16 -1.69 -6.51
N VAL A 14 -3.76 -2.95 -6.64
CA VAL A 14 -3.23 -3.75 -5.55
C VAL A 14 -1.77 -3.39 -5.33
N LEU A 15 -1.44 -3.00 -4.10
CA LEU A 15 -0.11 -2.57 -3.64
C LEU A 15 0.48 -3.62 -2.71
N GLY A 16 1.80 -3.82 -2.81
CA GLY A 16 2.54 -4.68 -1.89
C GLY A 16 2.31 -6.18 -2.06
N ALA A 17 1.53 -6.59 -3.08
CA ALA A 17 1.30 -8.00 -3.35
C ALA A 17 2.58 -8.68 -3.86
N GLY A 18 3.16 -9.53 -3.03
CA GLY A 18 4.42 -10.20 -3.33
C GLY A 18 5.65 -9.47 -2.79
N MET A 19 5.49 -8.42 -1.98
CA MET A 19 6.61 -7.92 -1.18
C MET A 19 6.97 -8.92 -0.09
N THR A 20 8.27 -9.19 0.05
CA THR A 20 8.81 -10.05 1.11
C THR A 20 9.29 -9.20 2.28
N ALA A 21 9.42 -9.81 3.45
CA ALA A 21 9.96 -9.13 4.64
C ALA A 21 11.37 -8.57 4.39
N ASP A 22 12.21 -9.32 3.68
CA ASP A 22 13.59 -8.90 3.38
C ASP A 22 13.65 -7.64 2.51
N TRP A 23 12.69 -7.45 1.61
CA TRP A 23 12.61 -6.24 0.78
C TRP A 23 12.15 -5.03 1.57
N LEU A 24 11.30 -5.24 2.58
CA LEU A 24 10.75 -4.18 3.42
C LEU A 24 11.67 -3.79 4.56
N ALA A 25 12.61 -4.67 4.93
CA ALA A 25 13.64 -4.40 5.91
C ALA A 25 14.63 -3.32 5.43
N GLY A 26 15.42 -2.77 6.35
CA GLY A 26 16.45 -1.77 6.01
C GLY A 26 15.84 -0.51 5.40
N GLN A 27 16.21 -0.13 4.18
CA GLN A 27 15.68 1.06 3.50
C GLN A 27 14.27 0.85 2.92
N GLY A 28 13.78 -0.39 2.86
CA GLY A 28 12.53 -0.73 2.20
C GLY A 28 12.60 -0.59 0.67
N VAL A 29 11.43 -0.47 0.06
CA VAL A 29 11.24 -0.32 -1.39
C VAL A 29 10.73 1.08 -1.70
N THR A 30 11.27 1.70 -2.75
CA THR A 30 10.73 2.93 -3.33
C THR A 30 10.62 2.79 -4.84
N VAL A 31 9.45 3.11 -5.36
CA VAL A 31 9.15 3.18 -6.79
C VAL A 31 8.59 4.56 -7.08
N GLN A 32 9.11 5.22 -8.10
CA GLN A 32 8.67 6.54 -8.53
C GLN A 32 8.21 6.50 -10.00
N GLY A 33 7.10 7.15 -10.30
CA GLY A 33 6.57 7.29 -11.64
C GLY A 33 6.15 5.98 -12.31
N LEU A 34 5.79 4.94 -11.54
CA LEU A 34 5.31 3.68 -12.10
C LEU A 34 4.05 3.93 -12.91
N ARG A 35 4.11 3.68 -14.22
CA ARG A 35 2.96 3.88 -15.09
C ARG A 35 1.92 2.80 -14.82
N THR A 36 0.71 3.23 -14.52
CA THR A 36 -0.46 2.35 -14.42
C THR A 36 -1.55 2.83 -15.39
N PRO A 37 -2.56 2.00 -15.70
CA PRO A 37 -3.73 2.42 -16.48
C PRO A 37 -4.45 3.63 -15.86
N TYR A 38 -4.30 3.85 -14.56
CA TYR A 38 -4.97 4.92 -13.82
C TYR A 38 -4.08 6.14 -13.56
N GLY A 39 -2.88 6.20 -14.13
CA GLY A 39 -1.91 7.28 -13.95
C GLY A 39 -0.59 6.83 -13.31
N ALA A 40 0.33 7.78 -13.09
CA ALA A 40 1.63 7.50 -12.47
C ALA A 40 1.49 7.26 -10.95
N LEU A 41 2.06 6.17 -10.47
CA LEU A 41 2.10 5.79 -9.04
C LEU A 41 3.51 6.03 -8.48
N ASP A 42 3.56 6.73 -7.35
CA ASP A 42 4.74 6.73 -6.47
C ASP A 42 4.40 5.88 -5.24
N LEU A 43 5.31 4.98 -4.86
CA LEU A 43 5.11 4.07 -3.74
C LEU A 43 6.40 3.94 -2.94
N THR A 44 6.34 4.18 -1.65
CA THR A 44 7.39 3.83 -0.70
C THR A 44 6.81 2.90 0.35
N MET A 45 7.50 1.79 0.63
CA MET A 45 7.09 0.80 1.64
C MET A 45 8.30 0.34 2.44
N ARG A 46 8.22 0.39 3.77
CA ARG A 46 9.28 -0.08 4.67
C ARG A 46 8.67 -0.61 5.95
N GLY A 47 9.16 -1.74 6.44
CA GLY A 47 8.67 -2.28 7.71
C GLY A 47 9.07 -3.70 8.01
N THR A 48 8.48 -4.19 9.08
CA THR A 48 8.59 -5.50 9.71
C THR A 48 7.18 -5.97 10.11
N ALA A 49 7.06 -7.19 10.65
CA ALA A 49 5.77 -7.76 11.04
C ALA A 49 5.04 -6.98 12.16
N ASP A 50 5.75 -6.14 12.91
CA ASP A 50 5.21 -5.30 13.99
C ASP A 50 5.02 -3.84 13.56
N ARG A 51 5.70 -3.37 12.51
CA ARG A 51 5.65 -1.97 12.06
C ARG A 51 5.73 -1.84 10.55
N LEU A 52 4.83 -1.07 9.94
CA LEU A 52 4.86 -0.81 8.49
C LEU A 52 4.52 0.64 8.21
N SER A 53 5.36 1.31 7.41
CA SER A 53 5.09 2.62 6.84
C SER A 53 4.92 2.49 5.34
N VAL A 54 3.82 3.03 4.81
CA VAL A 54 3.53 3.08 3.37
C VAL A 54 3.19 4.51 2.97
N HIS A 55 3.85 4.99 1.91
CA HIS A 55 3.51 6.24 1.27
C HIS A 55 3.03 5.97 -0.15
N VAL A 56 1.81 6.42 -0.47
CA VAL A 56 1.23 6.36 -1.81
C VAL A 56 1.11 7.78 -2.33
N GLY A 57 1.82 8.07 -3.42
CA GLY A 57 1.86 9.36 -4.08
C GLY A 57 1.53 9.27 -5.56
N GLY A 58 1.90 10.31 -6.30
CA GLY A 58 1.67 10.41 -7.73
C GLY A 58 0.24 10.76 -8.13
N ALA A 59 -0.02 10.60 -9.43
CA ALA A 59 -1.25 10.97 -10.11
C ALA A 59 -2.24 9.81 -10.27
N ALA A 60 -1.90 8.59 -9.88
CA ALA A 60 -2.76 7.42 -10.05
C ALA A 60 -4.11 7.59 -9.33
N ARG A 61 -5.23 7.41 -10.05
CA ARG A 61 -6.60 7.49 -9.51
C ARG A 61 -7.43 6.27 -9.92
N PRO A 62 -7.13 5.07 -9.40
CA PRO A 62 -7.96 3.89 -9.66
C PRO A 62 -9.39 4.12 -9.17
N PRO A 63 -10.44 3.88 -10.00
CA PRO A 63 -11.83 4.05 -9.60
C PRO A 63 -12.20 3.21 -8.36
N GLY A 64 -11.70 1.98 -8.29
CA GLY A 64 -11.85 1.07 -7.14
C GLY A 64 -10.97 1.41 -5.94
N GLY A 65 -10.13 2.44 -6.04
CA GLY A 65 -9.16 2.81 -5.02
C GLY A 65 -7.88 1.96 -5.04
N PHE A 66 -7.06 2.11 -4.01
CA PHE A 66 -5.89 1.26 -3.81
C PHE A 66 -6.21 0.18 -2.78
N VAL A 67 -5.57 -0.97 -2.94
CA VAL A 67 -5.72 -2.12 -2.06
C VAL A 67 -4.34 -2.49 -1.55
N LEU A 68 -4.06 -2.25 -0.27
CA LEU A 68 -2.82 -2.69 0.36
C LEU A 68 -3.02 -4.07 0.98
N ARG A 69 -2.18 -5.03 0.60
CA ARG A 69 -2.15 -6.36 1.23
C ARG A 69 -1.08 -6.40 2.32
N TRP A 70 -1.41 -7.02 3.45
CA TRP A 70 -0.46 -7.23 4.54
C TRP A 70 0.65 -8.19 4.08
N PRO A 71 1.92 -7.77 4.06
CA PRO A 71 3.01 -8.56 3.47
C PRO A 71 3.67 -9.52 4.48
N PHE A 72 3.23 -9.52 5.74
CA PHE A 72 3.80 -10.35 6.81
C PHE A 72 2.83 -11.44 7.26
N ALA A 73 3.35 -12.44 7.97
CA ALA A 73 2.50 -13.44 8.63
C ALA A 73 1.68 -12.80 9.76
N GLY A 74 0.52 -13.39 10.05
CA GLY A 74 -0.37 -12.95 11.12
C GLY A 74 -1.24 -11.74 10.74
N LEU A 75 -1.89 -11.17 11.75
CA LEU A 75 -2.78 -10.02 11.57
C LEU A 75 -2.01 -8.70 11.72
N PRO A 76 -2.35 -7.67 10.92
CA PRO A 76 -1.77 -6.35 11.05
C PRO A 76 -2.06 -5.72 12.44
N PRO A 77 -1.07 -5.05 13.06
CA PRO A 77 -1.29 -4.21 14.24
C PRO A 77 -2.23 -3.02 14.01
N ALA A 78 -2.41 -2.21 15.07
CA ALA A 78 -3.13 -0.95 15.00
C ALA A 78 -2.62 -0.09 13.84
N THR A 79 -3.54 0.41 13.03
CA THR A 79 -3.23 1.06 11.75
C THR A 79 -3.93 2.39 11.62
N THR A 80 -3.25 3.36 11.02
CA THR A 80 -3.82 4.65 10.64
C THR A 80 -3.60 4.94 9.16
N ILE A 81 -4.55 5.65 8.56
CA ILE A 81 -4.40 6.28 7.24
C ILE A 81 -4.47 7.79 7.47
N ASN A 82 -3.39 8.50 7.13
CA ASN A 82 -3.25 9.94 7.37
C ASN A 82 -3.60 10.33 8.81
N GLY A 83 -3.16 9.54 9.79
CA GLY A 83 -3.39 9.76 11.22
C GLY A 83 -4.79 9.38 11.73
N ARG A 84 -5.70 8.92 10.87
CA ARG A 84 -7.03 8.42 11.28
C ARG A 84 -7.02 6.90 11.43
N PRO A 85 -7.62 6.33 12.48
CA PRO A 85 -7.71 4.87 12.63
C PRO A 85 -8.33 4.20 11.41
N ALA A 86 -7.75 3.09 10.99
CA ALA A 86 -8.23 2.28 9.88
C ALA A 86 -8.25 0.80 10.26
N ARG A 87 -9.11 0.02 9.59
CA ARG A 87 -9.30 -1.41 9.87
C ARG A 87 -8.95 -2.24 8.65
N TRP A 88 -8.23 -3.31 8.90
CA TRP A 88 -7.98 -4.36 7.93
C TRP A 88 -9.14 -5.35 7.90
N GLN A 89 -9.40 -5.92 6.74
CA GLN A 89 -10.35 -7.00 6.53
C GLN A 89 -9.60 -8.13 5.85
N GLU A 90 -9.43 -9.27 6.52
CA GLU A 90 -8.71 -10.44 5.97
C GLU A 90 -7.31 -10.11 5.41
N GLY A 91 -6.56 -9.24 6.10
CA GLY A 91 -5.22 -8.81 5.65
C GLY A 91 -5.24 -7.81 4.49
N VAL A 92 -6.40 -7.25 4.17
CA VAL A 92 -6.59 -6.23 3.13
C VAL A 92 -6.97 -4.89 3.75
N LEU A 93 -6.33 -3.82 3.30
CA LEU A 93 -6.66 -2.45 3.65
C LEU A 93 -7.03 -1.68 2.38
N HIS A 94 -8.27 -1.18 2.33
CA HIS A 94 -8.72 -0.31 1.26
C HIS A 94 -8.30 1.13 1.53
N LEU A 95 -7.68 1.76 0.53
CA LEU A 95 -7.24 3.14 0.58
C LEU A 95 -7.96 3.98 -0.49
N PRO A 96 -8.43 5.18 -0.15
CA PRO A 96 -9.18 6.00 -1.09
C PRO A 96 -8.27 6.72 -2.08
N ALA A 97 -8.60 6.71 -3.37
CA ALA A 97 -7.83 7.40 -4.42
C ALA A 97 -8.20 8.89 -4.55
N THR A 98 -8.03 9.66 -3.47
CA THR A 98 -8.62 11.00 -3.32
C THR A 98 -7.95 12.15 -4.09
N GLY A 99 -6.83 11.92 -4.78
CA GLY A 99 -6.02 13.06 -5.28
C GLY A 99 -4.81 13.39 -4.43
N LYS A 100 -4.87 13.08 -3.14
CA LYS A 100 -3.87 13.48 -2.16
C LYS A 100 -2.97 12.30 -1.79
N PRO A 101 -1.71 12.55 -1.42
CA PRO A 101 -0.85 11.52 -0.88
C PRO A 101 -1.50 10.82 0.32
N LEU A 102 -1.29 9.51 0.41
CA LEU A 102 -1.72 8.68 1.53
C LEU A 102 -0.48 8.22 2.29
N ARG A 103 -0.54 8.32 3.61
CA ARG A 103 0.41 7.73 4.53
C ARG A 103 -0.32 6.69 5.37
N VAL A 104 0.11 5.45 5.29
CA VAL A 104 -0.34 4.37 6.17
C VAL A 104 0.76 4.11 7.18
N GLU A 105 0.40 4.10 8.46
CA GLU A 105 1.32 3.72 9.54
C GLU A 105 0.66 2.58 10.33
N VAL A 106 1.41 1.50 10.52
CA VAL A 106 1.02 0.30 11.27
C VAL A 106 2.00 0.14 12.44
N GLY A 107 1.48 -0.13 13.63
CA GLY A 107 2.30 -0.37 14.83
C GLY A 107 2.95 0.89 15.39
N GLY A 108 2.13 1.75 16.01
CA GLY A 108 2.59 2.89 16.81
C GLY A 108 3.17 2.44 18.15
#